data_AF-A0A8E0MFL0-F1
#
_entry.id   AF-A0A8E0MFL0-F1
#
_cell.length_a   1.000
_cell.length_b   1.000
_cell.length_c   1.000
_cell.angle_alpha   90.00
_cell.angle_beta   90.00
_cell.angle_gamma   90.00
#
_symmetry.space_group_name_H-M   'P 1'
#
loop_
_entity.id
_entity.type
_entity.pdbx_description
1 polymer ?
#
loop_
_entity_poly.entity_id
_entity_poly.type
_entity_poly.pdbx_seq_one_letter_code
_entity_poly.pdbx_strand_id
1 'polypeptide(L)' 'MALTLVLNDFSGPLDLLWHLIRTNEVDIYDIPIAEITAQYLDYLHQMQDLALDVAGDYFVMAANLMVLKSRL' A
#
# COMPACT_ATOMS: atom_id res chain seq x y z
N MET A 1 -7.78 -24.53 17.61
CA MET A 1 -6.91 -24.18 16.47
C MET A 1 -6.92 -22.67 16.37
N ALA A 2 -5.82 -22.01 16.71
CA ALA A 2 -5.71 -20.57 16.47
C ALA A 2 -5.49 -20.40 14.96
N LEU A 3 -6.42 -19.75 14.28
CA LEU A 3 -6.17 -19.28 12.92
C LEU A 3 -5.10 -18.20 13.05
N THR A 4 -3.86 -18.54 12.69
CA THR A 4 -2.86 -17.52 12.39
C THR A 4 -3.33 -16.83 11.13
N LEU A 5 -3.99 -15.70 11.30
CA LEU A 5 -4.39 -14.79 10.22
C LEU A 5 -3.09 -14.18 9.68
N VAL A 6 -2.45 -14.87 8.73
CA VAL A 6 -1.34 -14.32 7.95
C VAL A 6 -1.98 -13.35 6.96
N LEU A 7 -2.01 -12.07 7.33
CA LEU A 7 -2.53 -11.01 6.49
C LEU A 7 -1.54 -10.78 5.33
N ASN A 8 -1.83 -11.48 4.23
CA ASN A 8 -1.41 -11.25 2.84
C ASN A 8 0.09 -11.03 2.57
N ASP A 9 0.76 -12.11 2.12
CA ASP A 9 2.02 -12.04 1.38
C ASP A 9 1.77 -11.39 0.01
N PHE A 10 1.70 -10.05 -0.04
CA PHE A 10 1.61 -9.34 -1.30
C PHE A 10 2.83 -9.65 -2.16
N SER A 11 2.60 -9.94 -3.44
CA SER A 11 3.68 -10.29 -4.38
C SER A 11 4.51 -9.07 -4.82
N GLY A 12 4.21 -7.88 -4.30
CA GLY A 12 4.92 -6.63 -4.61
C GLY A 12 4.07 -5.38 -4.37
N PRO A 13 4.64 -4.19 -4.62
CA PRO A 13 3.98 -2.91 -4.32
C PRO A 13 2.72 -2.64 -5.16
N LEU A 14 2.65 -3.18 -6.39
CA LEU A 14 1.48 -3.03 -7.24
C LEU A 14 0.28 -3.86 -6.77
N ASP A 15 0.55 -5.04 -6.20
CA ASP A 15 -0.50 -5.92 -5.66
C ASP A 15 -1.11 -5.31 -4.39
N LEU A 16 -0.27 -4.74 -3.53
CA LEU A 16 -0.71 -3.92 -2.40
C LEU A 16 -1.55 -2.72 -2.87
N LEU A 17 -1.11 -1.98 -3.88
CA LEU A 17 -1.89 -0.87 -4.43
C LEU A 17 -3.25 -1.33 -4.99
N TRP A 18 -3.27 -2.41 -5.75
CA TRP A 18 -4.49 -2.98 -6.29
C TRP A 18 -5.47 -3.39 -5.18
N HIS A 19 -4.95 -3.98 -4.11
CA HIS A 19 -5.73 -4.32 -2.93
C HIS A 19 -6.34 -3.08 -2.27
N LEU A 20 -5.57 -2.00 -2.10
CA LEU A 20 -6.05 -0.75 -1.51
C LEU A 20 -7.11 -0.08 -2.39
N ILE A 21 -6.91 -0.04 -3.71
CA ILE A 21 -7.89 0.53 -4.65
C ILE A 21 -9.21 -0.27 -4.60
N ARG A 22 -9.13 -1.61 -4.58
CA ARG A 22 -10.31 -2.48 -4.53
C ARG A 22 -11.06 -2.38 -3.20
N THR A 23 -10.34 -2.23 -2.08
CA THR A 23 -10.93 -2.19 -0.73
C THR A 23 -11.68 -0.89 -0.46
N ASN A 24 -11.26 0.21 -1.05
CA ASN A 24 -11.93 1.50 -0.89
C ASN A 24 -13.13 1.68 -1.84
N GLU A 25 -13.52 0.66 -2.62
CA GLU A 25 -14.63 0.71 -3.59
C GLU A 25 -14.58 1.94 -4.52
N VAL A 26 -13.38 2.45 -4.78
CA VAL A 26 -13.20 3.66 -5.57
C VAL A 26 -13.37 3.33 -7.03
N ASP A 27 -14.16 4.13 -7.74
CA ASP A 27 -14.20 4.10 -9.19
C ASP A 27 -12.76 4.29 -9.73
N ILE A 28 -12.28 3.35 -10.56
CA ILE A 28 -10.88 3.32 -11.03
C ILE A 28 -10.46 4.58 -11.79
N TYR A 29 -11.43 5.39 -12.20
CA TYR A 29 -11.23 6.65 -12.92
C TYR A 29 -11.08 7.87 -11.99
N ASP A 30 -11.45 7.76 -10.71
CA ASP A 30 -11.37 8.85 -9.72
C ASP A 30 -10.64 8.38 -8.46
N ILE A 31 -9.42 7.90 -8.64
CA ILE A 31 -8.59 7.40 -7.53
C ILE A 31 -8.11 8.60 -6.69
N PRO A 32 -8.54 8.74 -5.42
CA PRO A 32 -8.03 9.77 -4.53
C PRO A 32 -6.57 9.45 -4.18
N ILE A 33 -5.64 9.91 -5.01
CA ILE A 33 -4.20 9.67 -4.87
C ILE A 33 -3.72 10.02 -3.46
N ALA A 34 -4.25 11.09 -2.88
CA ALA A 34 -3.93 11.52 -1.53
C ALA A 34 -4.28 10.48 -0.46
N GLU A 35 -5.41 9.80 -0.60
CA GLU A 35 -5.92 8.79 0.32
C GLU A 35 -5.20 7.46 0.14
N ILE A 36 -5.06 7.00 -1.11
CA ILE A 36 -4.31 5.77 -1.43
C ILE A 36 -2.85 5.89 -0.97
N THR A 37 -2.23 7.05 -1.16
CA THR A 37 -0.85 7.30 -0.66
C THR A 37 -0.78 7.17 0.86
N ALA A 38 -1.76 7.71 1.59
CA ALA A 38 -1.77 7.65 3.05
C ALA A 38 -1.91 6.20 3.53
N GLN A 39 -2.88 5.47 2.97
CA GLN A 39 -3.10 4.06 3.32
C GLN A 39 -1.91 3.17 2.96
N TYR A 40 -1.26 3.43 1.82
CA TYR A 40 -0.05 2.71 1.42
C TYR A 40 1.09 2.92 2.42
N LEU A 41 1.31 4.15 2.87
CA LEU A 41 2.33 4.46 3.89
C LEU A 41 1.98 3.85 5.25
N ASP A 42 0.72 3.90 5.66
CA ASP A 42 0.27 3.29 6.92
C ASP A 42 0.47 1.77 6.92
N TYR A 43 0.25 1.12 5.77
CA TYR A 43 0.55 -0.30 5.61
C TYR A 43 2.04 -0.58 5.73
N LEU A 44 2.90 0.22 5.09
CA LEU A 44 4.36 0.07 5.21
C LEU A 44 4.86 0.28 6.64
N HIS A 45 4.31 1.23 7.38
CA HIS A 45 4.68 1.43 8.79
C HIS A 45 4.29 0.22 9.64
N GLN A 46 3.09 -0.33 9.45
CA GLN A 46 2.66 -1.56 10.14
C GLN A 46 3.55 -2.77 9.78
N MET A 47 4.01 -2.87 8.54
CA MET A 47 4.96 -3.91 8.12
C MET A 47 6.36 -3.73 8.75
N GLN A 48 6.84 -2.49 8.89
CA GLN A 48 8.10 -2.20 9.58
C GLN A 48 8.05 -2.62 11.05
N ASP A 49 6.94 -2.34 11.72
CA ASP A 49 6.73 -2.72 13.12
C ASP A 49 6.63 -4.24 13.31
N LEU A 50 6.25 -4.97 12.26
CA LEU A 50 6.17 -6.44 12.21
C LEU A 50 7.47 -7.13 11.75
N ALA A 51 8.57 -6.37 11.55
CA ALA A 51 9.89 -6.87 11.15
C ALA A 51 9.89 -7.70 9.85
N LEU A 52 9.00 -7.39 8.90
CA LEU A 52 9.12 -7.89 7.55
C LEU A 52 10.25 -7.11 6.85
N ASP A 53 11.20 -7.81 6.23
CA ASP A 53 12.21 -7.19 5.36
C ASP A 53 11.48 -6.41 4.23
N VAL A 54 11.19 -5.14 4.48
CA VAL A 54 10.45 -4.30 3.53
C VAL A 54 11.35 -4.08 2.32
N ALA A 55 11.05 -4.79 1.23
CA ALA A 55 11.83 -4.73 0.01
C ALA A 55 11.88 -3.30 -0.55
N GLY A 56 13.03 -2.89 -1.09
CA GLY A 56 13.27 -1.52 -1.60
C GLY A 56 12.23 -1.04 -2.62
N ASP A 57 11.63 -1.95 -3.37
CA ASP A 57 10.58 -1.67 -4.36
C ASP A 57 9.33 -1.02 -3.73
N TYR A 58 9.02 -1.34 -2.48
CA TYR A 58 7.90 -0.72 -1.76
C TYR A 58 8.17 0.74 -1.45
N PHE A 59 9.39 1.11 -1.08
CA PHE A 59 9.79 2.49 -0.83
C PHE A 59 9.88 3.31 -2.11
N VAL A 60 10.34 2.70 -3.22
CA VAL A 60 10.32 3.35 -4.53
C VAL A 60 8.88 3.70 -4.93
N MET A 61 7.93 2.79 -4.71
CA MET A 61 6.52 3.07 -4.97
C MET A 61 5.96 4.16 -4.05
N ALA A 62 6.27 4.12 -2.75
CA ALA A 62 5.88 5.17 -1.81
C ALA A 62 6.34 6.56 -2.29
N ALA A 63 7.60 6.68 -2.72
CA ALA A 63 8.14 7.92 -3.27
C ALA A 63 7.40 8.38 -4.53
N ASN A 64 7.07 7.46 -5.44
CA ASN A 64 6.29 7.77 -6.64
C ASN A 64 4.89 8.31 -6.30
N LEU A 65 4.20 7.68 -5.35
CA LEU A 65 2.89 8.13 -4.88
C LEU A 65 2.96 9.54 -4.27
N MET A 66 3.99 9.83 -3.46
CA MET A 66 4.20 11.17 -2.92
C MET A 66 4.44 12.22 -4.02
N VAL A 67 5.24 11.88 -5.05
CA VAL A 67 5.48 12.76 -6.20
C VAL A 67 4.18 13.02 -6.97
N LEU A 68 3.38 11.99 -7.20
CA LEU A 68 2.07 12.13 -7.86
C LEU A 68 1.13 13.02 -7.04
N LYS A 69 1.03 12.78 -5.72
CA LYS A 69 0.25 13.61 -4.80
C LYS A 69 0.72 15.07 -4.79
N SER A 70 2.02 15.33 -4.89
CA SER A 70 2.57 16.69 -4.83
C SER A 70 2.35 17.52 -6.11
N ARG A 71 2.02 16.88 -7.24
CA ARG A 71 1.85 17.55 -8.55
C ARG A 71 0.38 17.86 -8.87
N LEU A 72 -0.55 17.31 -8.10
CA LEU A 72 -1.99 17.57 -8.16
C LEU A 72 -2.33 18.75 -7.24
#